data_AF-A0A7C0ZV18-F1
#
_entry.id   AF-A0A7C0ZV18-F1
#
_cell.length_a   1.000
_cell.length_b   1.000
_cell.length_c   1.000
_cell.angle_alpha   90.00
_cell.angle_beta   90.00
_cell.angle_gamma   90.00
#
_symmetry.space_group_name_H-M   'P 1'
#
loop_
_entity.id
_entity.type
_entity.pdbx_description
1 polymer ?
#
loop_
_entity_poly.entity_id
_entity_poly.type
_entity_poly.pdbx_seq_one_letter_code
_entity_poly.pdbx_strand_id
1 'polypeptide(L)'
;MEEFLIKVDVARGKENRIKVVTYDGNKIREYYGKPPEKKPMVLWFMVEKKLRPFEKVEVYGDGDLEILSQGEMVYPSIEYMLFFDIETFSPLRIPTEKDRIITISMDAGGRKISLAYDDESRIINEFNEYIRKFPIVFSFNGDGFDLPFIRRRADMLRKLGYKTLIDVKFGPNYSAYMLNKSATTPGIHVDLLHFCNNYLPFPVKSLGFLGECLGIRKVGSGKLVYELYKEGRIEEIVEHSERDVEITKKLGLKVFPCLFELSKYLYAPFDMISRVKPDGILTLMLNSIKGRIPKKKWVGKEKRRKEKPFFKPGIWNVKFCDPAENLVNVLYKIDQRLASILTNEYKSYEKFSFGYFMWRKLILSTLKVYGNKSSPYYNPMYLNLLEEEVKKFKNSMRRNAVFVNDEICLIPSQDGWRCIVWDGKFCMLVKRDGDNYIVGSFPKPSMVSLYTKNFVERVMKILLKEGKKEAMRYIKNAINRLKEGRIYKNGFIILVTKTKEFNKAVGGSKKLELVKELEKKYGTYKVGKVIQVVITKDVPVDIEKEPAFVDLKYYTNEIENVKNRIIKDLNLEQETLF
;
A
#
# COMPACT_ATOMS: atom_id res chain seq x y z
N MET A 1 -3.64 7.29 37.65
CA MET A 1 -4.42 6.66 36.56
C MET A 1 -3.40 6.04 35.64
N GLU A 2 -3.57 4.76 35.27
CA GLU A 2 -2.67 4.13 34.31
C GLU A 2 -2.83 4.81 32.95
N GLU A 3 -1.76 5.40 32.45
CA GLU A 3 -1.71 5.96 31.10
C GLU A 3 -0.82 5.08 30.24
N PHE A 4 -1.16 4.92 28.96
CA PHE A 4 -0.27 4.25 28.01
C PHE A 4 0.15 5.20 26.90
N LEU A 5 1.39 5.02 26.46
CA LEU A 5 2.01 5.86 25.44
C LEU A 5 1.35 5.63 24.09
N ILE A 6 0.79 6.68 23.49
CA ILE A 6 0.23 6.63 22.15
C ILE A 6 1.29 6.97 21.12
N LYS A 7 1.94 8.14 21.28
CA LYS A 7 3.00 8.56 20.36
C LYS A 7 3.91 9.61 20.97
N VAL A 8 5.05 9.79 20.34
CA VAL A 8 5.97 10.90 20.59
C VAL A 8 6.16 11.66 19.27
N ASP A 9 6.04 12.98 19.31
CA ASP A 9 6.13 13.87 18.16
C ASP A 9 6.97 15.12 18.50
N VAL A 10 7.17 16.00 17.52
CA VAL A 10 7.78 17.32 17.70
C VAL A 10 6.70 18.39 17.56
N ALA A 11 6.44 19.11 18.64
CA ALA A 11 5.69 20.36 18.57
C ALA A 11 6.59 21.46 18.01
N ARG A 12 6.27 21.95 16.81
CA ARG A 12 7.01 23.03 16.16
C ARG A 12 6.43 24.38 16.56
N GLY A 13 7.29 25.31 16.94
CA GLY A 13 6.95 26.67 17.33
C GLY A 13 8.18 27.57 17.29
N LYS A 14 8.17 28.67 18.08
CA LYS A 14 9.37 29.50 18.30
C LYS A 14 10.52 28.66 18.85
N GLU A 15 10.20 27.73 19.75
CA GLU A 15 11.08 26.67 20.22
C GLU A 15 10.45 25.32 19.91
N ASN A 16 11.24 24.38 19.38
CA ASN A 16 10.76 23.02 19.18
C ASN A 16 10.67 22.33 20.54
N ARG A 17 9.58 21.61 20.80
CA ARG A 17 9.40 20.77 22.00
C ARG A 17 9.11 19.33 21.60
N ILE A 18 9.51 18.38 22.45
CA ILE A 18 9.02 17.00 22.33
C ILE A 18 7.60 16.97 22.88
N LYS A 19 6.69 16.40 22.10
CA LYS A 19 5.30 16.18 22.48
C LYS A 19 5.11 14.70 22.75
N VAL A 20 4.81 14.34 24.00
CA VAL A 20 4.39 12.99 24.37
C VAL A 20 2.88 12.97 24.42
N VAL A 21 2.28 11.97 23.78
CA VAL A 21 0.83 11.77 23.74
C VAL A 21 0.52 10.44 24.42
N THR A 22 -0.35 10.48 25.42
CA THR A 22 -0.82 9.29 26.15
C THR A 22 -2.34 9.15 26.05
N TYR A 23 -2.85 8.01 26.50
CA TYR A 23 -4.27 7.76 26.65
C TYR A 23 -4.54 7.12 28.01
N ASP A 24 -5.55 7.64 28.71
CA ASP A 24 -5.92 7.24 30.07
C ASP A 24 -7.14 6.29 30.13
N GLY A 25 -7.59 5.78 28.98
CA GLY A 25 -8.82 5.00 28.85
C GLY A 25 -10.04 5.82 28.43
N ASN A 26 -9.98 7.15 28.54
CA ASN A 26 -11.10 8.04 28.21
C ASN A 26 -10.70 9.11 27.19
N LYS A 27 -9.56 9.78 27.40
CA LYS A 27 -9.11 10.90 26.56
C LYS A 27 -7.62 10.84 26.26
N ILE A 28 -7.28 11.45 25.12
CA ILE A 28 -5.90 11.72 24.75
C ILE A 28 -5.35 12.87 25.59
N ARG A 29 -4.14 12.71 26.13
CA ARG A 29 -3.40 13.76 26.84
C ARG A 29 -2.12 14.10 26.13
N GLU A 30 -1.69 15.36 26.25
CA GLU A 30 -0.50 15.87 25.58
C GLU A 30 0.43 16.52 26.61
N TYR A 31 1.69 16.09 26.62
CA TYR A 31 2.73 16.61 27.48
C TYR A 31 3.88 17.14 26.64
N TYR A 32 4.57 18.17 27.13
CA TYR A 32 5.61 18.86 26.36
C TYR A 32 6.92 18.97 27.14
N GLY A 33 7.99 18.47 26.54
CA GLY A 33 9.34 18.51 27.10
C GLY A 33 10.37 19.20 26.21
N LYS A 34 11.55 19.47 26.75
CA LYS A 34 12.71 19.91 25.96
C LYS A 34 13.11 18.82 24.96
N PRO A 35 13.41 19.18 23.70
CA PRO A 35 13.87 18.20 22.73
C PRO A 35 15.31 17.77 23.00
N PRO A 36 15.70 16.54 22.65
CA PRO A 36 17.10 16.16 22.68
C PRO A 36 17.89 16.95 21.64
N GLU A 37 19.14 17.30 21.97
CA GLU A 37 20.04 18.01 21.05
C GLU A 37 20.34 17.19 19.78
N LYS A 38 20.27 15.86 19.88
CA LYS A 38 20.59 14.93 18.80
C LYS A 38 19.41 14.76 17.84
N LYS A 39 19.70 14.76 16.53
CA LYS A 39 18.73 14.45 15.47
C LYS A 39 18.87 13.01 14.98
N PRO A 40 17.79 12.32 14.57
CA PRO A 40 16.38 12.75 14.63
C PRO A 40 15.81 12.74 16.06
N MET A 41 15.22 13.87 16.48
CA MET A 41 14.90 14.17 17.89
C MET A 41 13.99 13.11 18.53
N VAL A 42 12.87 12.79 17.89
CA VAL A 42 11.89 11.83 18.44
C VAL A 42 12.48 10.44 18.66
N LEU A 43 13.23 9.93 17.67
CA LEU A 43 13.83 8.60 17.79
C LEU A 43 14.91 8.58 18.88
N TRP A 44 15.73 9.62 18.99
CA TRP A 44 16.71 9.72 20.08
C TRP A 44 16.02 9.74 21.43
N PHE A 45 14.97 10.54 21.59
CA PHE A 45 14.19 10.61 22.81
C PHE A 45 13.62 9.24 23.19
N MET A 46 12.99 8.53 22.26
CA MET A 46 12.42 7.20 22.53
C MET A 46 13.49 6.15 22.84
N VAL A 47 14.63 6.14 22.13
CA VAL A 47 15.74 5.21 22.41
C VAL A 47 16.36 5.48 23.77
N GLU A 48 16.60 6.75 24.11
CA GLU A 48 17.22 7.17 25.37
C GLU A 48 16.31 6.84 26.57
N LYS A 49 15.02 7.13 26.45
CA LYS A 49 14.01 6.85 27.47
C LYS A 49 13.45 5.42 27.40
N LYS A 50 13.93 4.59 26.48
CA LYS A 50 13.48 3.21 26.21
C LYS A 50 11.96 3.08 26.06
N LEU A 51 11.34 4.06 25.41
CA LEU A 51 9.89 4.13 25.27
C LEU A 51 9.40 3.34 24.07
N ARG A 52 8.37 2.52 24.27
CA ARG A 52 7.68 1.80 23.20
C ARG A 52 6.23 2.26 23.07
N PRO A 53 5.66 2.31 21.85
CA PRO A 53 4.25 2.57 21.69
C PRO A 53 3.40 1.56 22.48
N PHE A 54 2.31 2.03 23.07
CA PHE A 54 1.37 1.28 23.90
C PHE A 54 1.93 0.72 25.22
N GLU A 55 3.12 1.13 25.63
CA GLU A 55 3.65 0.81 26.95
C GLU A 55 2.96 1.67 28.02
N LYS A 56 2.68 1.08 29.18
CA LYS A 56 2.26 1.85 30.36
C LYS A 56 3.38 2.80 30.77
N VAL A 57 3.01 4.06 31.01
CA VAL A 57 3.95 5.13 31.34
C VAL A 57 3.43 5.99 32.46
N GLU A 58 4.36 6.50 33.25
CA GLU A 58 4.11 7.59 34.19
C GLU A 58 4.78 8.84 33.66
N VAL A 59 4.07 9.97 33.69
CA VAL A 59 4.54 11.24 33.15
C VAL A 59 4.51 12.30 34.24
N TYR A 60 5.65 12.97 34.45
CA TYR A 60 5.84 13.98 35.49
C TYR A 60 6.38 15.29 34.90
N GLY A 61 5.96 16.41 35.50
CA GLY A 61 6.48 17.76 35.22
C GLY A 61 5.84 18.50 34.03
N ASP A 62 5.84 19.84 34.11
CA ASP A 62 5.53 20.75 33.00
C ASP A 62 6.81 21.54 32.63
N GLY A 63 7.53 21.08 31.61
CA GLY A 63 8.81 21.67 31.16
C GLY A 63 9.94 20.65 31.07
N ASP A 64 10.43 20.18 32.22
CA ASP A 64 11.41 19.08 32.33
C ASP A 64 10.67 17.74 32.38
N LEU A 65 10.10 17.37 31.23
CA LEU A 65 9.26 16.18 31.09
C LEU A 65 10.05 14.92 31.46
N GLU A 66 9.68 14.30 32.58
CA GLU A 66 10.13 12.97 32.96
C GLU A 66 9.05 11.95 32.59
N ILE A 67 9.49 10.90 31.90
CA ILE A 67 8.62 9.79 31.52
C ILE A 67 9.31 8.49 31.89
N LEU A 68 8.62 7.69 32.69
CA LEU A 68 9.09 6.39 33.15
C LEU A 68 8.27 5.31 32.45
N SER A 69 8.96 4.46 31.70
CA SER A 69 8.39 3.24 31.13
C SER A 69 8.20 2.21 32.25
N GLN A 70 7.00 1.63 32.34
CA GLN A 70 6.71 0.55 33.28
C GLN A 70 6.99 -0.85 32.68
N GLY A 71 7.43 -0.94 31.42
CA GLY A 71 7.76 -2.21 30.77
C GLY A 71 6.57 -3.05 30.28
N GLU A 72 5.36 -2.76 30.77
CA GLU A 72 4.11 -3.47 30.44
C GLU A 72 3.46 -2.86 29.18
N MET A 73 3.19 -3.70 28.17
CA MET A 73 2.54 -3.28 26.93
C MET A 73 1.03 -3.54 27.01
N VAL A 74 0.22 -2.53 26.71
CA VAL A 74 -1.24 -2.64 26.62
C VAL A 74 -1.63 -2.94 25.18
N TYR A 75 -2.32 -4.06 24.93
CA TYR A 75 -2.88 -4.33 23.60
C TYR A 75 -4.22 -3.59 23.45
N PRO A 76 -4.34 -2.60 22.55
CA PRO A 76 -5.58 -1.85 22.41
C PRO A 76 -6.73 -2.73 21.89
N SER A 77 -7.86 -2.70 22.59
CA SER A 77 -9.10 -3.33 22.11
C SER A 77 -9.69 -2.55 20.92
N ILE A 78 -10.68 -3.15 20.25
CA ILE A 78 -11.36 -2.51 19.12
C ILE A 78 -12.06 -1.20 19.51
N GLU A 79 -12.46 -1.04 20.77
CA GLU A 79 -13.14 0.15 21.30
C GLU A 79 -12.27 1.42 21.21
N TYR A 80 -10.95 1.25 21.07
CA TYR A 80 -9.98 2.33 20.92
C TYR A 80 -9.64 2.64 19.45
N MET A 81 -10.31 1.98 18.50
CA MET A 81 -10.03 2.09 17.07
C MET A 81 -11.16 2.77 16.32
N LEU A 82 -10.78 3.68 15.43
CA LEU A 82 -11.66 4.29 14.43
C LEU A 82 -11.21 3.84 13.04
N PHE A 83 -12.10 3.28 12.24
CA PHE A 83 -11.87 2.98 10.82
C PHE A 83 -12.75 3.91 10.00
N PHE A 84 -12.22 4.53 8.95
CA PHE A 84 -13.02 5.44 8.13
C PHE A 84 -12.64 5.42 6.65
N ASP A 85 -13.57 5.90 5.83
CA ASP A 85 -13.44 6.12 4.39
C ASP A 85 -14.30 7.32 3.98
N ILE A 86 -13.98 8.00 2.86
CA ILE A 86 -14.77 9.13 2.36
C ILE A 86 -15.22 8.91 0.92
N GLU A 87 -16.37 9.48 0.58
CA GLU A 87 -16.80 9.62 -0.81
C GLU A 87 -16.96 11.08 -1.20
N THR A 88 -16.54 11.39 -2.42
CA THR A 88 -16.41 12.78 -2.90
C THR A 88 -17.14 12.98 -4.22
N PHE A 89 -17.72 14.16 -4.39
CA PHE A 89 -18.37 14.57 -5.62
C PHE A 89 -17.33 14.89 -6.68
N SER A 90 -16.92 13.91 -7.50
CA SER A 90 -15.85 14.10 -8.48
C SER A 90 -16.33 13.89 -9.92
N PRO A 91 -16.80 14.93 -10.63
CA PRO A 91 -17.26 14.84 -12.02
C PRO A 91 -16.22 14.26 -12.99
N LEU A 92 -14.95 14.60 -12.76
CA LEU A 92 -13.82 14.14 -13.57
C LEU A 92 -13.19 12.84 -13.06
N ARG A 93 -13.81 12.19 -12.05
CA ARG A 93 -13.30 11.00 -11.33
C ARG A 93 -11.91 11.14 -10.69
N ILE A 94 -11.34 12.34 -10.72
CA ILE A 94 -10.17 12.75 -9.97
C ILE A 94 -10.63 13.91 -9.09
N PRO A 95 -10.81 13.69 -7.78
CA PRO A 95 -11.31 14.72 -6.89
C PRO A 95 -10.33 15.89 -6.83
N THR A 96 -10.87 17.09 -6.96
CA THR A 96 -10.19 18.37 -6.89
C THR A 96 -10.59 19.11 -5.62
N GLU A 97 -9.88 20.18 -5.27
CA GLU A 97 -10.26 21.01 -4.11
C GLU A 97 -11.60 21.73 -4.25
N LYS A 98 -12.20 21.77 -5.45
CA LYS A 98 -13.53 22.33 -5.70
C LYS A 98 -14.67 21.35 -5.39
N ASP A 99 -14.34 20.06 -5.42
CA ASP A 99 -15.28 18.97 -5.22
C ASP A 99 -15.62 18.84 -3.73
N ARG A 100 -16.88 18.55 -3.40
CA ARG A 100 -17.33 18.40 -2.01
C ARG A 100 -17.18 16.96 -1.50
N ILE A 101 -17.05 16.81 -0.19
CA ILE A 101 -17.30 15.54 0.50
C ILE A 101 -18.82 15.30 0.50
N ILE A 102 -19.22 14.09 0.13
CA ILE A 102 -20.62 13.63 0.13
C ILE A 102 -20.90 12.91 1.44
N THR A 103 -20.04 11.95 1.81
CA THR A 103 -20.15 11.19 3.05
C THR A 103 -18.78 10.85 3.63
N ILE A 104 -18.73 10.74 4.95
CA ILE A 104 -17.66 10.05 5.67
C ILE A 104 -18.32 8.90 6.44
N SER A 105 -18.01 7.67 6.05
CA SER A 105 -18.45 6.49 6.78
C SER A 105 -17.34 6.04 7.74
N MET A 106 -17.73 5.50 8.89
CA MET A 106 -16.78 5.04 9.89
C MET A 106 -17.31 3.89 10.75
N ASP A 107 -16.39 3.14 11.34
CA ASP A 107 -16.62 2.20 12.43
C ASP A 107 -15.83 2.72 13.64
N ALA A 108 -16.54 3.27 14.62
CA ALA A 108 -15.98 3.89 15.80
C ALA A 108 -16.19 2.95 17.00
N GLY A 109 -15.14 2.24 17.39
CA GLY A 109 -15.20 1.31 18.52
C GLY A 109 -16.19 0.16 18.31
N GLY A 110 -16.38 -0.31 17.08
CA GLY A 110 -17.35 -1.36 16.75
C GLY A 110 -18.71 -0.86 16.29
N ARG A 111 -18.99 0.45 16.36
CA ARG A 111 -20.27 1.04 15.94
C ARG A 111 -20.13 1.70 14.57
N LYS A 112 -20.98 1.30 13.63
CA LYS A 112 -21.07 1.93 12.30
C LYS A 112 -21.75 3.29 12.40
N ILE A 113 -21.16 4.29 11.77
CA ILE A 113 -21.64 5.67 11.70
C ILE A 113 -21.39 6.19 10.29
N SER A 114 -22.35 6.89 9.72
CA SER A 114 -22.23 7.49 8.37
C SER A 114 -22.67 8.95 8.42
N LEU A 115 -21.77 9.86 8.05
CA LEU A 115 -22.00 11.29 8.06
C LEU A 115 -22.33 11.78 6.65
N ALA A 116 -23.62 11.83 6.31
CA ALA A 116 -24.10 12.29 5.01
C ALA A 116 -25.11 13.44 5.22
N TYR A 117 -24.61 14.68 5.19
CA TYR A 117 -25.42 15.89 5.36
C TYR A 117 -25.25 16.82 4.16
N ASP A 118 -26.24 17.69 3.93
CA ASP A 118 -26.13 18.75 2.92
C ASP A 118 -25.06 19.78 3.28
N ASP A 119 -24.79 19.98 4.58
CA ASP A 119 -23.73 20.84 5.08
C ASP A 119 -22.42 20.05 5.25
N GLU A 120 -21.49 20.24 4.31
CA GLU A 120 -20.15 19.64 4.35
C GLU A 120 -19.34 20.08 5.59
N SER A 121 -19.57 21.30 6.10
CA SER A 121 -18.85 21.80 7.28
C SER A 121 -19.23 21.00 8.52
N ARG A 122 -20.50 20.61 8.63
CA ARG A 122 -21.00 19.71 9.69
C ARG A 122 -20.36 18.33 9.60
N ILE A 123 -20.29 17.74 8.40
CA ILE A 123 -19.63 16.43 8.19
C ILE A 123 -18.19 16.46 8.72
N ILE A 124 -17.41 17.49 8.34
CA ILE A 124 -16.00 17.60 8.75
C ILE A 124 -15.86 17.83 10.25
N ASN A 125 -16.69 18.68 10.84
CA ASN A 125 -16.63 18.97 12.27
C ASN A 125 -16.99 17.75 13.12
N GLU A 126 -18.06 17.02 12.77
CA GLU A 126 -18.43 15.79 13.47
C GLU A 126 -17.35 14.71 13.33
N PHE A 127 -16.76 14.54 12.13
CA PHE A 127 -15.61 13.65 11.94
C PHE A 127 -14.41 14.07 12.82
N ASN A 128 -14.15 15.37 12.95
CA ASN A 128 -13.08 15.88 13.80
C ASN A 128 -13.27 15.49 15.28
N GLU A 129 -14.51 15.40 15.76
CA GLU A 129 -14.77 14.93 17.12
C GLU A 129 -14.37 13.47 17.31
N TYR A 130 -14.64 12.60 16.34
CA TYR A 130 -14.25 11.20 16.39
C TYR A 130 -12.73 11.03 16.38
N ILE A 131 -12.00 11.69 15.47
CA ILE A 131 -10.52 11.53 15.43
C ILE A 131 -9.80 12.05 16.69
N ARG A 132 -10.44 12.92 17.48
CA ARG A 132 -9.92 13.41 18.77
C ARG A 132 -10.20 12.45 19.92
N LYS A 133 -11.28 11.68 19.83
CA LYS A 133 -11.69 10.70 20.85
C LYS A 133 -10.91 9.39 20.75
N PHE A 134 -10.61 8.95 19.53
CA PHE A 134 -10.00 7.63 19.29
C PHE A 134 -8.47 7.71 19.22
N PRO A 135 -7.72 6.95 20.04
CA PRO A 135 -6.26 6.99 20.03
C PRO A 135 -5.66 6.33 18.78
N ILE A 136 -6.40 5.50 18.05
CA ILE A 136 -5.95 4.83 16.84
C ILE A 136 -6.96 5.04 15.72
N VAL A 137 -6.50 5.59 14.60
CA VAL A 137 -7.31 5.86 13.42
C VAL A 137 -6.72 5.08 12.24
N PHE A 138 -7.55 4.30 11.58
CA PHE A 138 -7.23 3.51 10.40
C PHE A 138 -7.92 4.07 9.17
N SER A 139 -7.21 4.02 8.05
CA SER A 139 -7.74 4.30 6.71
C SER A 139 -7.09 3.40 5.69
N PHE A 140 -7.60 3.39 4.47
CA PHE A 140 -6.94 2.79 3.33
C PHE A 140 -6.57 3.86 2.30
N ASN A 141 -5.28 4.18 2.17
CA ASN A 141 -4.78 5.31 1.38
C ASN A 141 -5.12 6.71 1.96
N GLY A 142 -5.40 6.81 3.26
CA GLY A 142 -5.72 8.09 3.89
C GLY A 142 -4.58 9.09 3.93
N ASP A 143 -3.31 8.66 3.91
CA ASP A 143 -2.18 9.59 3.72
C ASP A 143 -2.16 10.14 2.27
N GLY A 144 -2.59 9.31 1.31
CA GLY A 144 -2.53 9.63 -0.12
C GLY A 144 -3.73 10.43 -0.62
N PHE A 145 -4.88 10.30 0.02
CA PHE A 145 -6.15 10.86 -0.46
C PHE A 145 -7.00 11.48 0.65
N ASP A 146 -7.57 10.66 1.54
CA ASP A 146 -8.70 11.04 2.41
C ASP A 146 -8.38 12.22 3.33
N LEU A 147 -7.35 12.08 4.17
CA LEU A 147 -6.97 13.12 5.13
C LEU A 147 -6.48 14.40 4.44
N PRO A 148 -5.64 14.34 3.38
CA PRO A 148 -5.32 15.52 2.58
C PRO A 148 -6.55 16.21 1.98
N PHE A 149 -7.54 15.42 1.52
CA PHE A 149 -8.76 15.96 0.92
C PHE A 149 -9.62 16.66 1.97
N ILE A 150 -9.92 15.99 3.09
CA ILE A 150 -10.65 16.56 4.23
C ILE A 150 -10.00 17.86 4.69
N ARG A 151 -8.67 17.89 4.84
CA ARG A 151 -7.95 19.10 5.25
C ARG A 151 -8.14 20.25 4.26
N ARG A 152 -7.93 19.99 2.96
CA ARG A 152 -8.11 21.03 1.92
C ARG A 152 -9.53 21.56 1.88
N ARG A 153 -10.54 20.70 2.06
CA ARG A 153 -11.95 21.10 2.14
C ARG A 153 -12.25 21.94 3.36
N ALA A 154 -11.76 21.55 4.53
CA ALA A 154 -11.88 22.37 5.74
C ALA A 154 -11.24 23.75 5.58
N ASP A 155 -10.05 23.81 4.96
CA ASP A 155 -9.36 25.08 4.69
C ASP A 155 -10.13 25.95 3.68
N MET A 156 -10.77 25.35 2.67
CA MET A 156 -11.60 26.05 1.70
C MET A 156 -12.90 26.58 2.32
N LEU A 157 -13.63 25.74 3.04
CA LEU A 157 -14.87 26.14 3.73
C LEU A 157 -14.61 27.29 4.72
N ARG A 158 -13.49 27.26 5.43
CA ARG A 158 -13.10 28.39 6.30
C ARG A 158 -12.85 29.69 5.53
N LYS A 159 -12.26 29.62 4.32
CA LYS A 159 -12.12 30.81 3.45
C LYS A 159 -13.46 31.35 2.96
N LEU A 160 -14.46 30.48 2.84
CA LEU A 160 -15.83 30.84 2.48
C LEU A 160 -16.68 31.31 3.69
N GLY A 161 -16.08 31.42 4.89
CA GLY A 161 -16.75 31.91 6.10
C GLY A 161 -17.39 30.84 6.98
N TYR A 162 -17.29 29.55 6.61
CA TYR A 162 -17.82 28.46 7.43
C TYR A 162 -16.90 28.18 8.63
N LYS A 163 -17.49 27.87 9.79
CA LYS A 163 -16.77 27.43 10.98
C LYS A 163 -16.39 25.96 10.84
N THR A 164 -15.26 25.68 10.19
CA THR A 164 -14.77 24.30 9.99
C THR A 164 -13.42 24.06 10.66
N LEU A 165 -13.36 22.99 11.46
CA LEU A 165 -12.21 22.58 12.25
C LEU A 165 -11.82 21.13 11.92
N ILE A 166 -10.51 20.91 11.71
CA ILE A 166 -9.96 19.57 11.54
C ILE A 166 -8.53 19.51 12.10
N ASP A 167 -8.33 18.63 13.08
CA ASP A 167 -7.06 18.41 13.79
C ASP A 167 -6.16 17.39 13.07
N VAL A 168 -6.14 17.49 11.74
CA VAL A 168 -5.22 16.76 10.88
C VAL A 168 -4.08 17.68 10.50
N LYS A 169 -2.87 17.27 10.82
CA LYS A 169 -1.62 17.94 10.45
C LYS A 169 -0.86 17.08 9.45
N PHE A 170 0.14 17.67 8.80
CA PHE A 170 1.02 16.96 7.89
C PHE A 170 2.46 17.14 8.37
N GLY A 171 3.09 16.02 8.72
CA GLY A 171 4.39 15.98 9.40
C GLY A 171 5.59 15.78 8.46
N PRO A 172 6.82 15.79 9.02
CA PRO A 172 8.05 15.48 8.29
C PRO A 172 8.13 14.00 7.85
N ASN A 173 8.85 13.77 6.76
CA ASN A 173 8.83 12.54 5.96
C ASN A 173 9.43 11.32 6.69
N TYR A 174 8.65 10.24 6.87
CA TYR A 174 9.17 8.93 7.29
C TYR A 174 9.60 8.04 6.11
N SER A 175 9.27 8.41 4.87
CA SER A 175 9.70 7.71 3.66
C SER A 175 10.23 8.69 2.60
N ALA A 176 11.28 8.28 1.88
CA ALA A 176 11.90 9.07 0.81
C ALA A 176 10.98 9.39 -0.39
N TYR A 177 9.75 8.86 -0.41
CA TYR A 177 8.79 8.99 -1.51
C TYR A 177 7.64 9.98 -1.21
N MET A 178 7.50 10.45 0.03
CA MET A 178 6.32 11.18 0.50
C MET A 178 6.72 12.51 1.16
N LEU A 179 7.30 13.43 0.37
CA LEU A 179 7.54 14.80 0.80
C LEU A 179 6.20 15.45 1.24
N ASN A 180 6.03 15.75 2.53
CA ASN A 180 4.89 16.46 3.13
C ASN A 180 3.51 15.80 2.91
N LYS A 181 3.43 14.46 2.88
CA LYS A 181 2.16 13.74 2.63
C LYS A 181 1.68 12.84 3.76
N SER A 182 2.48 12.58 4.80
CA SER A 182 2.01 11.74 5.91
C SER A 182 1.11 12.54 6.83
N ALA A 183 -0.15 12.10 6.94
CA ALA A 183 -1.14 12.73 7.78
C ALA A 183 -0.91 12.31 9.23
N THR A 184 -1.01 13.27 10.15
CA THR A 184 -0.97 13.06 11.58
C THR A 184 -2.30 13.50 12.19
N THR A 185 -2.93 12.62 12.96
CA THR A 185 -4.13 12.87 13.76
C THR A 185 -3.74 13.22 15.20
N PRO A 186 -4.66 13.56 16.12
CA PRO A 186 -4.35 13.69 17.54
C PRO A 186 -3.73 12.41 18.11
N GLY A 187 -4.32 11.25 17.81
CA GLY A 187 -3.77 9.92 18.10
C GLY A 187 -2.76 9.42 17.06
N ILE A 188 -2.72 8.10 16.87
CA ILE A 188 -1.97 7.42 15.83
C ILE A 188 -2.84 7.30 14.58
N HIS A 189 -2.31 7.66 13.42
CA HIS A 189 -2.91 7.31 12.13
C HIS A 189 -2.15 6.16 11.47
N VAL A 190 -2.85 5.08 11.14
CA VAL A 190 -2.33 3.91 10.43
C VAL A 190 -2.99 3.82 9.06
N ASP A 191 -2.26 4.21 8.01
CA ASP A 191 -2.68 3.97 6.63
C ASP A 191 -2.29 2.56 6.19
N LEU A 192 -3.30 1.71 6.02
CA LEU A 192 -3.15 0.29 5.69
C LEU A 192 -2.48 0.05 4.34
N LEU A 193 -2.57 1.00 3.41
CA LEU A 193 -1.96 0.84 2.09
C LEU A 193 -0.42 0.71 2.19
N HIS A 194 0.21 1.37 3.16
CA HIS A 194 1.65 1.26 3.38
C HIS A 194 2.06 -0.16 3.78
N PHE A 195 1.39 -0.74 4.78
CA PHE A 195 1.63 -2.13 5.18
C PHE A 195 1.41 -3.08 4.00
N CYS A 196 0.29 -2.92 3.29
CA CYS A 196 -0.05 -3.77 2.16
C CYS A 196 0.99 -3.69 1.03
N ASN A 197 1.54 -2.52 0.74
CA ASN A 197 2.59 -2.33 -0.27
C ASN A 197 3.95 -2.87 0.19
N ASN A 198 4.27 -2.75 1.47
CA ASN A 198 5.58 -3.11 2.00
C ASN A 198 5.75 -4.61 2.24
N TYR A 199 4.70 -5.27 2.74
CA TYR A 199 4.81 -6.63 3.28
C TYR A 199 4.06 -7.68 2.48
N LEU A 200 2.86 -7.37 2.00
CA LEU A 200 2.03 -8.39 1.36
C LEU A 200 2.54 -8.72 -0.06
N PRO A 201 2.47 -9.97 -0.52
CA PRO A 201 2.98 -10.38 -1.83
C PRO A 201 1.95 -10.26 -2.98
N PHE A 202 0.79 -9.65 -2.73
CA PHE A 202 -0.28 -9.52 -3.73
C PHE A 202 0.01 -8.57 -4.91
N PRO A 203 -0.54 -8.83 -6.11
CA PRO A 203 -0.37 -8.04 -7.34
C PRO A 203 -0.86 -6.60 -7.26
N VAL A 204 -1.99 -6.49 -6.59
CA VAL A 204 -2.90 -5.38 -6.61
C VAL A 204 -3.23 -5.15 -5.16
N LYS A 205 -3.04 -3.91 -4.72
CA LYS A 205 -3.34 -3.46 -3.37
C LYS A 205 -4.48 -2.44 -3.43
N SER A 206 -5.51 -2.74 -4.22
CA SER A 206 -6.75 -1.96 -4.12
C SER A 206 -7.58 -2.53 -2.98
N LEU A 207 -8.34 -1.66 -2.31
CA LEU A 207 -9.22 -2.08 -1.23
C LEU A 207 -10.18 -3.18 -1.69
N GLY A 208 -10.78 -3.05 -2.89
CA GLY A 208 -11.66 -4.08 -3.45
C GLY A 208 -10.99 -5.44 -3.66
N PHE A 209 -9.72 -5.49 -4.13
CA PHE A 209 -9.01 -6.76 -4.28
C PHE A 209 -8.67 -7.37 -2.91
N LEU A 210 -8.22 -6.55 -1.96
CA LEU A 210 -7.92 -7.02 -0.61
C LEU A 210 -9.20 -7.47 0.12
N GLY A 211 -10.33 -6.80 -0.11
CA GLY A 211 -11.64 -7.22 0.32
C GLY A 211 -12.02 -8.59 -0.23
N GLU A 212 -11.85 -8.82 -1.54
CA GLU A 212 -12.08 -10.14 -2.14
C GLU A 212 -11.22 -11.24 -1.46
N CYS A 213 -9.96 -10.92 -1.13
CA CYS A 213 -9.10 -11.83 -0.36
C CYS A 213 -9.61 -12.07 1.06
N LEU A 214 -10.33 -11.13 1.67
CA LEU A 214 -10.93 -11.26 3.01
C LEU A 214 -12.36 -11.83 2.98
N GLY A 215 -12.79 -12.40 1.84
CA GLY A 215 -14.15 -12.93 1.64
C GLY A 215 -15.22 -11.83 1.53
N ILE A 216 -14.83 -10.55 1.48
CA ILE A 216 -15.75 -9.42 1.34
C ILE A 216 -15.75 -8.95 -0.11
N ARG A 217 -16.85 -9.21 -0.82
CA ARG A 217 -17.06 -8.58 -2.13
C ARG A 217 -17.37 -7.08 -1.94
N LYS A 218 -16.55 -6.22 -2.55
CA LYS A 218 -16.88 -4.80 -2.71
C LYS A 218 -18.08 -4.66 -3.64
N VAL A 219 -19.10 -3.94 -3.18
CA VAL A 219 -20.30 -3.59 -3.97
C VAL A 219 -20.07 -2.19 -4.51
N GLY A 220 -20.39 -1.94 -5.79
CA GLY A 220 -20.22 -0.62 -6.41
C GLY A 220 -18.77 -0.23 -6.74
N SER A 221 -18.61 1.02 -7.19
CA SER A 221 -17.31 1.62 -7.50
C SER A 221 -17.39 3.13 -7.27
N GLY A 222 -16.34 3.73 -6.71
CA GLY A 222 -16.18 5.19 -6.66
C GLY A 222 -16.37 5.91 -8.01
N LYS A 223 -16.29 5.19 -9.14
CA LYS A 223 -16.63 5.70 -10.48
C LYS A 223 -18.11 6.03 -10.69
N LEU A 224 -19.00 5.48 -9.87
CA LEU A 224 -20.45 5.66 -9.92
C LEU A 224 -20.94 6.75 -8.97
N VAL A 225 -20.15 7.14 -7.98
CA VAL A 225 -20.53 8.12 -6.94
C VAL A 225 -21.05 9.42 -7.54
N TYR A 226 -20.42 9.92 -8.60
CA TYR A 226 -20.88 11.12 -9.30
C TYR A 226 -22.27 10.98 -9.94
N GLU A 227 -22.56 9.83 -10.56
CA GLU A 227 -23.86 9.61 -11.19
C GLU A 227 -24.94 9.37 -10.13
N LEU A 228 -24.65 8.55 -9.12
CA LEU A 228 -25.54 8.32 -7.99
C LEU A 228 -25.90 9.63 -7.27
N TYR A 229 -24.93 10.52 -7.07
CA TYR A 229 -25.16 11.81 -6.44
C TYR A 229 -26.08 12.69 -7.28
N LYS A 230 -25.89 12.73 -8.60
CA LYS A 230 -26.78 13.48 -9.52
C LYS A 230 -28.20 12.94 -9.54
N GLU A 231 -28.35 11.63 -9.40
CA GLU A 231 -29.64 10.95 -9.33
C GLU A 231 -30.31 11.08 -7.94
N GLY A 232 -29.66 11.74 -6.98
CA GLY A 232 -30.16 11.88 -5.60
C GLY A 232 -30.08 10.59 -4.78
N ARG A 233 -29.33 9.58 -5.23
CA ARG A 233 -29.22 8.24 -4.62
C ARG A 233 -28.11 8.23 -3.56
N ILE A 234 -28.27 9.05 -2.52
CA ILE A 234 -27.26 9.24 -1.47
C ILE A 234 -27.07 7.97 -0.63
N GLU A 235 -28.13 7.22 -0.37
CA GLU A 235 -28.11 5.99 0.41
C GLU A 235 -27.17 4.95 -0.22
N GLU A 236 -27.16 4.82 -1.54
CA GLU A 236 -26.26 3.88 -2.24
C GLU A 236 -24.79 4.31 -2.16
N ILE A 237 -24.52 5.61 -2.07
CA ILE A 237 -23.16 6.13 -1.83
C ILE A 237 -22.73 5.81 -0.40
N VAL A 238 -23.64 5.95 0.56
CA VAL A 238 -23.38 5.59 1.96
C VAL A 238 -23.13 4.09 2.09
N GLU A 239 -23.97 3.24 1.52
CA GLU A 239 -23.77 1.78 1.51
C GLU A 239 -22.42 1.39 0.88
N HIS A 240 -22.02 2.08 -0.20
CA HIS A 240 -20.72 1.88 -0.83
C HIS A 240 -19.57 2.17 0.13
N SER A 241 -19.62 3.33 0.78
CA SER A 241 -18.59 3.81 1.71
C SER A 241 -18.54 2.97 2.99
N GLU A 242 -19.69 2.57 3.56
CA GLU A 242 -19.76 1.64 4.70
C GLU A 242 -19.12 0.29 4.39
N ARG A 243 -19.28 -0.19 3.15
CA ARG A 243 -18.64 -1.44 2.70
C ARG A 243 -17.12 -1.29 2.64
N ASP A 244 -16.62 -0.14 2.20
CA ASP A 244 -15.18 0.16 2.21
C ASP A 244 -14.63 0.26 3.63
N VAL A 245 -15.39 0.82 4.58
CA VAL A 245 -15.06 0.81 6.01
C VAL A 245 -15.02 -0.62 6.55
N GLU A 246 -15.97 -1.48 6.20
CA GLU A 246 -15.98 -2.89 6.64
C GLU A 246 -14.72 -3.63 6.18
N ILE A 247 -14.30 -3.42 4.93
CA ILE A 247 -13.05 -4.01 4.40
C ILE A 247 -11.85 -3.43 5.14
N THR A 248 -11.82 -2.11 5.33
CA THR A 248 -10.74 -1.39 6.05
C THR A 248 -10.61 -1.89 7.48
N LYS A 249 -11.72 -2.12 8.18
CA LYS A 249 -11.78 -2.72 9.52
C LYS A 249 -11.22 -4.13 9.53
N LYS A 250 -11.72 -5.05 8.69
CA LYS A 250 -11.20 -6.43 8.65
C LYS A 250 -9.71 -6.46 8.34
N LEU A 251 -9.26 -5.62 7.41
CA LEU A 251 -7.84 -5.50 7.08
C LEU A 251 -7.03 -4.95 8.25
N GLY A 252 -7.50 -3.88 8.89
CA GLY A 252 -6.87 -3.26 10.05
C GLY A 252 -6.72 -4.23 11.21
N LEU A 253 -7.75 -5.03 11.52
CA LEU A 253 -7.70 -6.06 12.55
C LEU A 253 -6.72 -7.21 12.25
N LYS A 254 -6.37 -7.45 10.98
CA LYS A 254 -5.31 -8.40 10.59
C LYS A 254 -3.92 -7.77 10.60
N VAL A 255 -3.82 -6.49 10.26
CA VAL A 255 -2.54 -5.75 10.18
C VAL A 255 -2.05 -5.28 11.55
N PHE A 256 -2.94 -4.79 12.40
CA PHE A 256 -2.61 -4.21 13.68
C PHE A 256 -1.83 -5.16 14.62
N PRO A 257 -2.22 -6.44 14.80
CA PRO A 257 -1.41 -7.38 15.58
C PRO A 257 0.04 -7.46 15.08
N CYS A 258 0.24 -7.48 13.76
CA CYS A 258 1.57 -7.56 13.16
C CYS A 258 2.41 -6.31 13.51
N LEU A 259 1.83 -5.12 13.37
CA LEU A 259 2.50 -3.86 13.72
C LEU A 259 2.75 -3.72 15.22
N PHE A 260 1.81 -4.19 16.06
CA PHE A 260 1.95 -4.22 17.51
C PHE A 260 3.14 -5.11 17.93
N GLU A 261 3.24 -6.33 17.40
CA GLU A 261 4.38 -7.19 17.67
C GLU A 261 5.71 -6.56 17.25
N LEU A 262 5.77 -5.89 16.09
CA LEU A 262 6.97 -5.13 15.71
C LEU A 262 7.32 -4.04 16.73
N SER A 263 6.32 -3.32 17.25
CA SER A 263 6.54 -2.21 18.18
C SER A 263 7.19 -2.63 19.50
N LYS A 264 7.01 -3.90 19.93
CA LYS A 264 7.66 -4.43 21.14
C LYS A 264 9.19 -4.41 21.08
N TYR A 265 9.75 -4.41 19.87
CA TYR A 265 11.20 -4.43 19.62
C TYR A 265 11.76 -3.08 19.18
N LEU A 266 10.93 -2.04 19.11
CA LEU A 266 11.25 -0.77 18.46
C LEU A 266 11.02 0.42 19.39
N TYR A 267 12.08 1.16 19.67
CA TYR A 267 11.98 2.49 20.29
C TYR A 267 11.70 3.55 19.22
N ALA A 268 10.54 3.44 18.57
CA ALA A 268 10.13 4.31 17.48
C ALA A 268 8.62 4.60 17.49
N PRO A 269 8.18 5.75 16.96
CA PRO A 269 6.75 6.07 16.86
C PRO A 269 5.98 5.05 16.02
N PHE A 270 4.75 4.70 16.44
CA PHE A 270 3.96 3.69 15.76
C PHE A 270 3.50 4.09 14.36
N ASP A 271 3.21 5.37 14.17
CA ASP A 271 2.92 5.98 12.87
C ASP A 271 4.12 5.86 11.91
N MET A 272 5.35 5.95 12.41
CA MET A 272 6.56 5.65 11.64
C MET A 272 6.65 4.15 11.32
N ILE A 273 6.44 3.27 12.31
CA ILE A 273 6.52 1.80 12.12
C ILE A 273 5.56 1.33 11.02
N SER A 274 4.34 1.87 10.98
CA SER A 274 3.35 1.50 9.96
C SER A 274 3.69 1.95 8.53
N ARG A 275 4.58 2.92 8.35
CA ARG A 275 4.90 3.54 7.04
C ARG A 275 6.24 3.11 6.46
N VAL A 276 7.20 2.82 7.34
CA VAL A 276 8.58 2.56 6.95
C VAL A 276 8.71 1.21 6.22
N LYS A 277 9.59 1.17 5.23
CA LYS A 277 9.89 -0.05 4.46
C LYS A 277 10.60 -1.09 5.32
N PRO A 278 10.57 -2.38 4.96
CA PRO A 278 11.16 -3.44 5.77
C PRO A 278 12.64 -3.23 6.13
N ASP A 279 13.46 -2.69 5.22
CA ASP A 279 14.87 -2.36 5.48
C ASP A 279 15.03 -1.21 6.48
N GLY A 280 14.12 -0.23 6.46
CA GLY A 280 14.07 0.82 7.47
C GLY A 280 13.65 0.29 8.84
N ILE A 281 12.66 -0.62 8.91
CA ILE A 281 12.27 -1.29 10.16
C ILE A 281 13.44 -2.06 10.74
N LEU A 282 14.14 -2.85 9.92
CA LEU A 282 15.30 -3.60 10.37
C LEU A 282 16.42 -2.68 10.91
N THR A 283 16.59 -1.51 10.29
CA THR A 283 17.52 -0.47 10.79
C THR A 283 17.06 0.04 12.16
N LEU A 284 15.77 0.29 12.37
CA LEU A 284 15.22 0.70 13.67
C LEU A 284 15.36 -0.41 14.73
N MET A 285 15.19 -1.68 14.35
CA MET A 285 15.42 -2.83 15.25
C MET A 285 16.86 -2.86 15.71
N LEU A 286 17.81 -2.74 14.78
CA LEU A 286 19.25 -2.69 15.09
C LEU A 286 19.61 -1.48 15.97
N ASN A 287 19.00 -0.32 15.74
CA ASN A 287 19.18 0.85 16.61
C ASN A 287 18.71 0.56 18.03
N SER A 288 17.54 -0.08 18.16
CA SER A 288 16.91 -0.39 19.45
C SER A 288 17.69 -1.47 20.21
N ILE A 289 18.15 -2.51 19.52
CA ILE A 289 19.01 -3.57 20.08
C ILE A 289 20.34 -2.98 20.58
N LYS A 290 20.95 -2.09 19.81
CA LYS A 290 22.26 -1.49 20.12
C LYS A 290 22.18 -0.27 21.03
N GLY A 291 20.97 0.19 21.37
CA GLY A 291 20.74 1.39 22.18
C GLY A 291 21.35 2.68 21.59
N ARG A 292 21.50 2.75 20.26
CA ARG A 292 22.15 3.90 19.59
C ARG A 292 21.63 4.13 18.18
N ILE A 293 21.60 5.40 17.75
CA ILE A 293 21.27 5.79 16.38
C ILE A 293 22.56 6.22 15.65
N PRO A 294 23.00 5.52 14.59
CA PRO A 294 24.19 5.88 13.82
C PRO A 294 24.09 7.27 13.18
N LYS A 295 25.22 7.99 13.10
CA LYS A 295 25.29 9.33 12.44
C LYS A 295 25.06 9.27 10.93
N LYS A 296 25.39 8.15 10.28
CA LYS A 296 25.30 8.00 8.81
C LYS A 296 23.85 7.85 8.40
N LYS A 297 23.34 8.82 7.64
CA LYS A 297 22.01 8.74 7.02
C LYS A 297 22.03 7.78 5.84
N TRP A 298 20.98 6.99 5.73
CA TRP A 298 20.74 6.16 4.56
C TRP A 298 20.48 7.02 3.33
N VAL A 299 21.33 6.93 2.31
CA VAL A 299 21.15 7.54 0.98
C VAL A 299 20.76 6.43 0.01
N GLY A 300 19.51 5.97 0.10
CA GLY A 300 19.04 4.83 -0.66
C GLY A 300 18.92 5.12 -2.15
N LYS A 301 19.85 4.61 -2.96
CA LYS A 301 19.66 4.43 -4.42
C LYS A 301 20.73 3.52 -5.02
N GLU A 302 20.80 2.27 -4.54
CA GLU A 302 21.51 1.23 -5.29
C GLU A 302 20.48 0.28 -5.91
N LYS A 303 20.34 0.34 -7.24
CA LYS A 303 19.48 -0.57 -7.99
C LYS A 303 20.22 -1.89 -8.16
N ARG A 304 19.85 -2.93 -7.41
CA ARG A 304 20.21 -4.30 -7.83
C ARG A 304 19.58 -4.56 -9.20
N ARG A 305 20.37 -5.14 -10.11
CA ARG A 305 19.84 -5.68 -11.37
C ARG A 305 18.84 -6.78 -11.00
N LYS A 306 17.59 -6.64 -11.41
CA LYS A 306 16.60 -7.71 -11.28
C LYS A 306 16.98 -8.80 -12.28
N GLU A 307 17.25 -10.01 -11.80
CA GLU A 307 17.35 -11.18 -12.68
C GLU A 307 15.98 -11.44 -13.31
N LYS A 308 15.94 -11.78 -14.60
CA LYS A 308 14.69 -12.17 -15.27
C LYS A 308 14.25 -13.53 -14.72
N PRO A 309 12.94 -13.75 -14.47
CA PRO A 309 12.48 -15.06 -14.04
C PRO A 309 12.80 -16.13 -15.10
N PHE A 310 13.18 -17.32 -14.63
CA PHE A 310 13.63 -18.44 -15.48
C PHE A 310 12.52 -19.20 -16.20
N PHE A 311 11.25 -18.89 -15.94
CA PHE A 311 10.13 -19.65 -16.49
C PHE A 311 9.75 -19.18 -17.88
N LYS A 312 9.54 -20.16 -18.77
CA LYS A 312 8.75 -19.93 -19.98
C LYS A 312 7.32 -19.56 -19.54
N PRO A 313 6.64 -18.66 -20.28
CA PRO A 313 5.21 -18.43 -20.06
C PRO A 313 4.43 -19.75 -20.04
N GLY A 314 3.43 -19.85 -19.15
CA GLY A 314 2.61 -21.06 -19.02
C GLY A 314 1.85 -21.16 -17.69
N ILE A 315 1.08 -22.25 -17.56
CA ILE A 315 0.37 -22.64 -16.34
C ILE A 315 1.15 -23.78 -15.67
N TRP A 316 1.39 -23.67 -14.38
CA TRP A 316 2.25 -24.55 -13.60
C TRP A 316 1.59 -24.89 -12.27
N ASN A 317 1.81 -26.09 -11.74
CA ASN A 317 1.56 -26.36 -10.32
C ASN A 317 2.88 -26.21 -9.58
N VAL A 318 2.92 -25.43 -8.50
CA VAL A 318 4.17 -25.08 -7.81
C VAL A 318 4.09 -25.22 -6.28
N LYS A 319 5.16 -25.70 -5.65
CA LYS A 319 5.44 -25.60 -4.21
C LYS A 319 6.24 -24.34 -3.91
N PHE A 320 6.08 -23.81 -2.71
CA PHE A 320 6.73 -22.59 -2.23
C PHE A 320 7.90 -22.99 -1.36
N CYS A 321 9.08 -22.48 -1.71
CA CYS A 321 10.28 -22.63 -0.91
C CYS A 321 10.72 -21.26 -0.43
N ASP A 322 10.96 -21.13 0.88
CA ASP A 322 11.29 -19.85 1.48
C ASP A 322 12.79 -19.72 1.75
N PRO A 323 13.54 -18.88 1.00
CA PRO A 323 14.93 -18.61 1.35
C PRO A 323 15.10 -17.98 2.74
N ALA A 324 14.05 -17.39 3.33
CA ALA A 324 14.10 -16.84 4.68
C ALA A 324 14.48 -17.89 5.74
N GLU A 325 14.06 -19.15 5.57
CA GLU A 325 14.38 -20.24 6.50
C GLU A 325 15.89 -20.49 6.59
N ASN A 326 16.60 -20.45 5.45
CA ASN A 326 18.04 -20.63 5.42
C ASN A 326 18.80 -19.38 5.90
N LEU A 327 18.31 -18.20 5.53
CA LEU A 327 18.95 -16.93 5.90
C LEU A 327 19.02 -16.73 7.41
N VAL A 328 18.02 -17.22 8.15
CA VAL A 328 18.02 -17.18 9.61
C VAL A 328 19.28 -17.81 10.22
N ASN A 329 19.73 -18.96 9.69
CA ASN A 329 20.92 -19.64 10.20
C ASN A 329 22.20 -18.82 9.98
N VAL A 330 22.28 -18.08 8.87
CA VAL A 330 23.38 -17.15 8.60
C VAL A 330 23.29 -15.93 9.53
N LEU A 331 22.08 -15.44 9.80
CA LEU A 331 21.88 -14.32 10.72
C LEU A 331 22.35 -14.64 12.13
N TYR A 332 22.21 -15.88 12.62
CA TYR A 332 22.78 -16.28 13.91
C TYR A 332 24.31 -16.11 13.98
N LYS A 333 25.01 -16.21 12.84
CA LYS A 333 26.46 -15.96 12.75
C LYS A 333 26.80 -14.47 12.69
N ILE A 334 25.85 -13.63 12.31
CA ILE A 334 26.03 -12.18 12.12
C ILE A 334 25.60 -11.40 13.38
N ASP A 335 24.40 -11.65 13.88
CA ASP A 335 23.78 -10.98 15.03
C ASP A 335 22.77 -11.93 15.69
N GLN A 336 23.19 -12.61 16.76
CA GLN A 336 22.39 -13.63 17.46
C GLN A 336 21.07 -13.08 18.01
N ARG A 337 21.08 -11.84 18.53
CA ARG A 337 19.88 -11.25 19.14
C ARG A 337 18.85 -10.90 18.08
N LEU A 338 19.28 -10.28 16.97
CA LEU A 338 18.40 -10.03 15.84
C LEU A 338 17.86 -11.34 15.25
N ALA A 339 18.72 -12.34 15.06
CA ALA A 339 18.34 -13.64 14.53
C ALA A 339 17.29 -14.33 15.41
N SER A 340 17.49 -14.32 16.74
CA SER A 340 16.53 -14.91 17.69
C SER A 340 15.15 -14.26 17.58
N ILE A 341 15.07 -12.93 17.56
CA ILE A 341 13.81 -12.20 17.38
C ILE A 341 13.14 -12.60 16.06
N LEU A 342 13.86 -12.49 14.95
CA LEU A 342 13.31 -12.79 13.63
C LEU A 342 12.86 -14.25 13.49
N THR A 343 13.58 -15.19 14.11
CA THR A 343 13.27 -16.63 14.03
C THR A 343 12.03 -16.99 14.83
N ASN A 344 11.97 -16.55 16.08
CA ASN A 344 10.88 -16.88 16.99
C ASN A 344 9.57 -16.35 16.43
N GLU A 345 9.59 -15.11 15.98
CA GLU A 345 8.44 -14.47 15.37
C GLU A 345 8.11 -15.11 14.02
N TYR A 346 9.05 -15.30 13.10
CA TYR A 346 8.74 -15.93 11.80
C TYR A 346 8.13 -17.32 11.93
N LYS A 347 8.54 -18.11 12.94
CA LYS A 347 8.02 -19.46 13.20
C LYS A 347 6.69 -19.49 13.95
N SER A 348 6.33 -18.43 14.68
CA SER A 348 5.07 -18.38 15.44
C SER A 348 3.86 -18.16 14.54
N TYR A 349 4.06 -17.64 13.33
CA TYR A 349 2.98 -17.40 12.38
C TYR A 349 2.76 -18.56 11.42
N GLU A 350 1.49 -18.88 11.20
CA GLU A 350 1.09 -19.80 10.15
C GLU A 350 1.54 -19.30 8.76
N LYS A 351 2.07 -20.21 7.94
CA LYS A 351 2.52 -19.91 6.57
C LYS A 351 1.42 -19.20 5.77
N PHE A 352 1.82 -18.15 5.04
CA PHE A 352 0.96 -17.27 4.25
C PHE A 352 -0.01 -16.35 5.04
N SER A 353 0.15 -16.25 6.36
CA SER A 353 -0.52 -15.19 7.14
C SER A 353 0.13 -13.82 6.91
N PHE A 354 -0.52 -12.75 7.37
CA PHE A 354 0.03 -11.40 7.30
C PHE A 354 1.35 -11.27 8.07
N GLY A 355 1.40 -11.84 9.29
CA GLY A 355 2.62 -11.85 10.11
C GLY A 355 3.74 -12.65 9.46
N TYR A 356 3.42 -13.81 8.88
CA TYR A 356 4.38 -14.60 8.10
C TYR A 356 5.03 -13.77 6.99
N PHE A 357 4.24 -13.10 6.14
CA PHE A 357 4.79 -12.28 5.06
C PHE A 357 5.61 -11.09 5.56
N MET A 358 5.20 -10.48 6.68
CA MET A 358 5.91 -9.37 7.29
C MET A 358 7.31 -9.80 7.78
N TRP A 359 7.39 -10.82 8.64
CA TRP A 359 8.66 -11.29 9.21
C TRP A 359 9.60 -11.86 8.16
N ARG A 360 9.05 -12.60 7.19
CA ARG A 360 9.76 -13.03 6.00
C ARG A 360 10.42 -11.88 5.26
N LYS A 361 9.69 -10.79 5.03
CA LYS A 361 10.19 -9.59 4.33
C LYS A 361 11.29 -8.89 5.11
N LEU A 362 11.24 -8.91 6.45
CA LEU A 362 12.30 -8.38 7.31
C LEU A 362 13.57 -9.23 7.20
N ILE A 363 13.46 -10.56 7.26
CA ILE A 363 14.59 -11.48 7.05
C ILE A 363 15.25 -11.23 5.70
N LEU A 364 14.46 -11.15 4.61
CA LEU A 364 15.00 -10.88 3.27
C LEU A 364 15.64 -9.49 3.13
N SER A 365 15.23 -8.53 3.96
CA SER A 365 15.77 -7.17 3.93
C SER A 365 17.12 -7.04 4.61
N THR A 366 17.60 -8.07 5.32
CA THR A 366 18.96 -8.13 5.87
C THR A 366 20.03 -7.99 4.78
N LEU A 367 19.82 -8.63 3.62
CA LEU A 367 20.68 -8.45 2.42
C LEU A 367 20.81 -6.98 2.03
N LYS A 368 19.73 -6.20 2.12
CA LYS A 368 19.73 -4.77 1.78
C LYS A 368 20.42 -3.94 2.85
N VAL A 369 20.15 -4.23 4.13
CA VAL A 369 20.72 -3.48 5.26
C VAL A 369 22.22 -3.72 5.38
N TYR A 370 22.69 -4.95 5.21
CA TYR A 370 24.13 -5.26 5.26
C TYR A 370 24.84 -5.01 3.93
N GLY A 371 24.13 -5.06 2.79
CA GLY A 371 24.75 -4.93 1.47
C GLY A 371 24.77 -3.53 0.86
N ASN A 372 23.92 -2.61 1.32
CA ASN A 372 23.88 -1.26 0.78
C ASN A 372 24.98 -0.40 1.43
N LYS A 373 25.94 0.10 0.65
CA LYS A 373 27.05 0.95 1.15
C LYS A 373 26.61 2.21 1.89
N SER A 374 25.38 2.66 1.65
CA SER A 374 24.77 3.82 2.33
C SER A 374 24.10 3.45 3.65
N SER A 375 23.92 2.17 3.94
CA SER A 375 23.46 1.70 5.25
C SER A 375 24.49 2.01 6.33
N PRO A 376 24.06 2.45 7.53
CA PRO A 376 24.95 2.53 8.67
C PRO A 376 25.44 1.16 9.17
N TYR A 377 24.78 0.09 8.72
CA TYR A 377 25.12 -1.30 9.04
C TYR A 377 25.74 -2.04 7.87
N TYR A 378 26.19 -1.33 6.83
CA TYR A 378 26.90 -1.97 5.72
C TYR A 378 28.08 -2.79 6.23
N ASN A 379 28.15 -4.05 5.82
CA ASN A 379 29.29 -4.92 6.08
C ASN A 379 29.45 -5.90 4.91
N PRO A 380 30.54 -5.77 4.10
CA PRO A 380 30.74 -6.61 2.92
C PRO A 380 30.95 -8.08 3.27
N MET A 381 31.55 -8.38 4.44
CA MET A 381 31.71 -9.76 4.90
C MET A 381 30.36 -10.41 5.20
N TYR A 382 29.47 -9.69 5.88
CA TYR A 382 28.11 -10.17 6.16
C TYR A 382 27.29 -10.30 4.88
N LEU A 383 27.44 -9.36 3.93
CA LEU A 383 26.82 -9.46 2.61
C LEU A 383 27.26 -10.74 1.89
N ASN A 384 28.56 -11.02 1.84
CA ASN A 384 29.10 -12.21 1.18
C ASN A 384 28.52 -13.50 1.79
N LEU A 385 28.46 -13.61 3.13
CA LEU A 385 27.86 -14.76 3.80
C LEU A 385 26.38 -14.95 3.42
N LEU A 386 25.61 -13.86 3.41
CA LEU A 386 24.19 -13.90 3.03
C LEU A 386 24.01 -14.23 1.54
N GLU A 387 24.81 -13.65 0.65
CA GLU A 387 24.77 -13.91 -0.79
C GLU A 387 25.20 -15.34 -1.13
N GLU A 388 26.20 -15.89 -0.45
CA GLU A 388 26.61 -17.29 -0.59
C GLU A 388 25.48 -18.24 -0.22
N GLU A 389 24.75 -17.97 0.86
CA GLU A 389 23.62 -18.81 1.26
C GLU A 389 22.46 -18.72 0.27
N VAL A 390 22.13 -17.52 -0.21
CA VAL A 390 21.15 -17.35 -1.30
C VAL A 390 21.62 -18.08 -2.55
N LYS A 391 22.91 -18.04 -2.88
CA LYS A 391 23.49 -18.74 -4.02
C LYS A 391 23.43 -20.26 -3.84
N LYS A 392 23.72 -20.79 -2.64
CA LYS A 392 23.58 -22.22 -2.30
C LYS A 392 22.12 -22.67 -2.44
N PHE A 393 21.19 -21.90 -1.90
CA PHE A 393 19.76 -22.14 -2.05
C PHE A 393 19.33 -22.09 -3.53
N LYS A 394 19.72 -21.06 -4.29
CA LYS A 394 19.47 -21.00 -5.75
C LYS A 394 20.04 -22.23 -6.46
N ASN A 395 21.24 -22.66 -6.08
CA ASN A 395 21.94 -23.80 -6.67
C ASN A 395 21.28 -25.15 -6.34
N SER A 396 20.72 -25.33 -5.14
CA SER A 396 20.03 -26.57 -4.77
C SER A 396 18.73 -26.76 -5.56
N MET A 397 18.17 -25.68 -6.12
CA MET A 397 16.91 -25.70 -6.87
C MET A 397 17.07 -25.84 -8.40
N ARG A 398 18.31 -26.09 -8.86
CA ARG A 398 18.87 -25.84 -10.22
C ARG A 398 18.14 -26.38 -11.45
N ARG A 399 17.04 -27.11 -11.35
CA ARG A 399 16.36 -27.63 -12.54
C ARG A 399 14.98 -27.04 -12.81
N ASN A 400 14.29 -26.44 -11.85
CA ASN A 400 12.92 -25.98 -12.08
C ASN A 400 12.43 -24.82 -11.19
N ALA A 401 13.25 -24.06 -10.45
CA ALA A 401 12.74 -23.00 -9.56
C ALA A 401 12.45 -21.63 -10.21
N VAL A 402 11.30 -21.01 -9.91
CA VAL A 402 10.97 -19.61 -10.22
C VAL A 402 11.48 -18.75 -9.08
N PHE A 403 12.38 -17.81 -9.36
CA PHE A 403 12.63 -16.71 -8.44
C PHE A 403 11.79 -15.52 -8.84
N VAL A 404 10.89 -15.11 -7.95
CA VAL A 404 10.08 -13.91 -8.15
C VAL A 404 10.68 -12.77 -7.36
N ASN A 405 11.09 -11.71 -8.06
CA ASN A 405 11.68 -10.50 -7.45
C ASN A 405 12.84 -10.79 -6.48
N ASP A 406 13.59 -11.88 -6.70
CA ASP A 406 14.63 -12.41 -5.80
C ASP A 406 14.14 -12.80 -4.39
N GLU A 407 12.82 -12.83 -4.17
CA GLU A 407 12.24 -12.99 -2.84
C GLU A 407 11.49 -14.29 -2.67
N ILE A 408 10.84 -14.85 -3.69
CA ILE A 408 10.03 -16.08 -3.57
C ILE A 408 10.58 -17.14 -4.52
N CYS A 409 10.79 -18.35 -4.02
CA CYS A 409 11.17 -19.51 -4.83
C CYS A 409 9.95 -20.43 -5.02
N LEU A 410 9.55 -20.68 -6.26
CA LEU A 410 8.47 -21.60 -6.61
C LEU A 410 9.04 -22.80 -7.36
N ILE A 411 8.71 -24.02 -6.97
CA ILE A 411 9.22 -25.25 -7.61
C ILE A 411 8.05 -26.04 -8.17
N PRO A 412 8.04 -26.43 -9.45
CA PRO A 412 7.06 -27.32 -10.04
C PRO A 412 6.82 -28.55 -9.17
N SER A 413 5.55 -28.84 -8.93
CA SER A 413 5.14 -29.97 -8.11
C SER A 413 3.75 -30.43 -8.54
N GLN A 414 3.53 -31.75 -8.58
CA GLN A 414 2.23 -32.34 -8.91
C GLN A 414 1.15 -31.90 -7.92
N ASP A 415 1.49 -31.80 -6.63
CA ASP A 415 0.58 -31.38 -5.54
C ASP A 415 0.70 -29.88 -5.20
N GLY A 416 1.22 -29.09 -6.13
CA GLY A 416 1.49 -27.66 -5.93
C GLY A 416 0.26 -26.78 -6.15
N TRP A 417 0.38 -25.51 -5.77
CA TRP A 417 -0.62 -24.48 -6.10
C TRP A 417 -0.59 -24.14 -7.58
N ARG A 418 -1.76 -23.91 -8.16
CA ARG A 418 -1.88 -23.47 -9.56
C ARG A 418 -1.32 -22.05 -9.71
N CYS A 419 -0.40 -21.87 -10.64
CA CYS A 419 0.34 -20.66 -10.91
C CYS A 419 0.37 -20.38 -12.42
N ILE A 420 0.21 -19.13 -12.80
CA ILE A 420 0.39 -18.64 -14.17
C ILE A 420 1.64 -17.79 -14.18
N VAL A 421 2.57 -18.08 -15.09
CA VAL A 421 3.70 -17.21 -15.41
C VAL A 421 3.47 -16.60 -16.79
N TRP A 422 3.49 -15.27 -16.89
CA TRP A 422 3.32 -14.56 -18.16
C TRP A 422 4.04 -13.20 -18.12
N ASP A 423 4.72 -12.83 -19.20
CA ASP A 423 5.41 -11.54 -19.37
C ASP A 423 6.37 -11.17 -18.20
N GLY A 424 7.13 -12.16 -17.71
CA GLY A 424 8.07 -11.97 -16.60
C GLY A 424 7.42 -11.70 -15.24
N LYS A 425 6.11 -11.93 -15.11
CA LYS A 425 5.41 -11.95 -13.83
C LYS A 425 4.72 -13.30 -13.63
N PHE A 426 4.19 -13.49 -12.43
CA PHE A 426 3.48 -14.70 -12.05
C PHE A 426 2.26 -14.34 -11.21
N CYS A 427 1.22 -15.17 -11.22
CA CYS A 427 0.13 -15.10 -10.26
C CYS A 427 -0.29 -16.51 -9.87
N MET A 428 -0.56 -16.74 -8.59
CA MET A 428 -0.80 -18.07 -8.02
C MET A 428 -2.08 -18.06 -7.20
N LEU A 429 -2.89 -19.12 -7.35
CA LEU A 429 -4.08 -19.35 -6.54
C LEU A 429 -3.69 -20.16 -5.30
N VAL A 430 -3.84 -19.57 -4.12
CA VAL A 430 -3.59 -20.22 -2.84
C VAL A 430 -4.94 -20.42 -2.17
N LYS A 431 -5.25 -21.66 -1.79
CA LYS A 431 -6.44 -21.96 -1.00
C LYS A 431 -6.06 -21.99 0.48
N ARG A 432 -6.77 -21.24 1.31
CA ARG A 432 -6.54 -21.17 2.77
C ARG A 432 -7.83 -20.83 3.49
N ASP A 433 -8.10 -21.47 4.63
CA ASP A 433 -9.28 -21.20 5.47
C ASP A 433 -10.62 -21.30 4.69
N GLY A 434 -10.67 -22.16 3.68
CA GLY A 434 -11.83 -22.27 2.77
C GLY A 434 -11.85 -21.27 1.61
N ASP A 435 -11.03 -20.21 1.67
CA ASP A 435 -10.99 -19.12 0.70
C ASP A 435 -9.87 -19.25 -0.34
N ASN A 436 -10.06 -18.57 -1.48
CA ASN A 436 -9.14 -18.56 -2.62
C ASN A 436 -8.44 -17.19 -2.75
N TYR A 437 -7.14 -17.16 -2.49
CA TYR A 437 -6.27 -15.97 -2.56
C TYR A 437 -5.45 -15.98 -3.84
N ILE A 438 -5.20 -14.79 -4.42
CA ILE A 438 -4.28 -14.65 -5.54
C ILE A 438 -3.01 -13.92 -5.10
N VAL A 439 -1.88 -14.63 -5.15
CA VAL A 439 -0.55 -14.11 -4.81
C VAL A 439 0.24 -13.78 -6.08
N GLY A 440 1.10 -12.77 -6.07
CA GLY A 440 2.03 -12.48 -7.17
C GLY A 440 1.82 -11.12 -7.84
N SER A 441 1.85 -11.03 -9.16
CA SER A 441 1.56 -9.84 -9.95
C SER A 441 0.96 -10.19 -11.31
N PHE A 442 -0.25 -9.70 -11.60
CA PHE A 442 -0.77 -9.77 -12.96
C PHE A 442 0.12 -8.96 -13.90
N PRO A 443 0.43 -9.51 -15.08
CA PRO A 443 0.99 -8.72 -16.16
C PRO A 443 0.05 -7.56 -16.46
N LYS A 444 0.63 -6.37 -16.52
CA LYS A 444 -0.09 -5.15 -16.84
C LYS A 444 0.60 -4.58 -18.06
N PRO A 445 0.11 -4.87 -19.27
CA PRO A 445 0.70 -4.30 -20.47
C PRO A 445 0.78 -2.78 -20.30
N SER A 446 1.93 -2.21 -20.62
CA SER A 446 2.09 -0.77 -20.64
C SER A 446 1.40 -0.21 -21.88
N MET A 447 0.95 1.05 -21.80
CA MET A 447 0.38 1.76 -22.97
C MET A 447 -0.83 1.06 -23.61
N VAL A 448 -1.66 0.42 -22.80
CA VAL A 448 -2.96 -0.11 -23.23
C VAL A 448 -4.10 0.50 -22.43
N SER A 449 -5.31 0.38 -22.99
CA SER A 449 -6.55 0.83 -22.36
C SER A 449 -6.82 0.19 -21.00
N LEU A 450 -7.62 0.87 -20.16
CA LEU A 450 -8.12 0.30 -18.91
C LEU A 450 -8.94 -0.97 -19.14
N TYR A 451 -9.68 -1.05 -20.26
CA TYR A 451 -10.42 -2.23 -20.67
C TYR A 451 -9.49 -3.42 -20.87
N THR A 452 -8.42 -3.25 -21.65
CA THR A 452 -7.45 -4.33 -21.90
C THR A 452 -6.72 -4.76 -20.61
N LYS A 453 -6.39 -3.84 -19.70
CA LYS A 453 -5.83 -4.22 -18.39
C LYS A 453 -6.80 -5.07 -17.58
N ASN A 454 -8.06 -4.67 -17.51
CA ASN A 454 -9.10 -5.42 -16.80
C ASN A 454 -9.39 -6.77 -17.48
N PHE A 455 -9.34 -6.82 -18.81
CA PHE A 455 -9.46 -8.04 -19.59
C PHE A 455 -8.37 -9.05 -19.21
N VAL A 456 -7.09 -8.65 -19.25
CA VAL A 456 -5.97 -9.51 -18.85
C VAL A 456 -6.16 -10.00 -17.41
N GLU A 457 -6.42 -9.09 -16.47
CA GLU A 457 -6.61 -9.45 -15.07
C GLU A 457 -7.74 -10.47 -14.89
N ARG A 458 -8.89 -10.25 -15.55
CA ARG A 458 -10.04 -11.13 -15.44
C ARG A 458 -9.79 -12.50 -16.07
N VAL A 459 -9.15 -12.56 -17.23
CA VAL A 459 -8.74 -13.82 -17.87
C VAL A 459 -7.84 -14.62 -16.93
N MET A 460 -6.82 -13.99 -16.34
CA MET A 460 -5.90 -14.66 -15.43
C MET A 460 -6.61 -15.15 -14.15
N LYS A 461 -7.55 -14.36 -13.60
CA LYS A 461 -8.39 -14.78 -12.46
C LYS A 461 -9.24 -16.01 -12.81
N ILE A 462 -9.89 -16.02 -13.97
CA ILE A 462 -10.72 -17.15 -14.43
C ILE A 462 -9.85 -18.37 -14.70
N LEU A 463 -8.71 -18.24 -15.38
CA LEU A 463 -7.77 -19.35 -15.61
C LEU A 463 -7.32 -20.02 -14.30
N LEU A 464 -7.03 -19.20 -13.28
CA LEU A 464 -6.65 -19.72 -11.97
C LEU A 464 -7.81 -20.44 -11.27
N LYS A 465 -8.99 -19.81 -11.21
CA LYS A 465 -10.12 -20.27 -10.39
C LYS A 465 -11.01 -21.32 -11.07
N GLU A 466 -11.32 -21.10 -12.35
CA GLU A 466 -12.34 -21.84 -13.10
C GLU A 466 -11.72 -22.73 -14.18
N GLY A 467 -10.59 -22.32 -14.77
CA GLY A 467 -9.85 -23.11 -15.76
C GLY A 467 -9.87 -22.52 -17.17
N LYS A 468 -9.35 -23.29 -18.15
CA LYS A 468 -9.12 -22.80 -19.52
C LYS A 468 -10.41 -22.60 -20.30
N LYS A 469 -11.38 -23.50 -20.18
CA LYS A 469 -12.66 -23.46 -20.91
C LYS A 469 -13.43 -22.17 -20.60
N GLU A 470 -13.58 -21.84 -19.33
CA GLU A 470 -14.27 -20.65 -18.84
C GLU A 470 -13.53 -19.38 -19.25
N ALA A 471 -12.19 -19.40 -19.21
CA ALA A 471 -11.37 -18.29 -19.65
C ALA A 471 -11.56 -18.02 -21.16
N MET A 472 -11.55 -19.07 -21.99
CA MET A 472 -11.79 -18.95 -23.43
C MET A 472 -13.21 -18.44 -23.74
N ARG A 473 -14.22 -18.90 -22.99
CA ARG A 473 -15.59 -18.38 -23.10
C ARG A 473 -15.64 -16.89 -22.75
N TYR A 474 -14.99 -16.47 -21.66
CA TYR A 474 -14.91 -15.06 -21.28
C TYR A 474 -14.19 -14.23 -22.35
N ILE A 475 -13.08 -14.73 -22.91
CA ILE A 475 -12.33 -14.07 -23.98
C ILE A 475 -13.23 -13.78 -25.19
N LYS A 476 -13.94 -14.79 -25.69
CA LYS A 476 -14.86 -14.66 -26.83
C LYS A 476 -15.94 -13.61 -26.54
N ASN A 477 -16.57 -13.70 -25.38
CA ASN A 477 -17.65 -12.78 -24.99
C ASN A 477 -17.16 -11.33 -24.84
N ALA A 478 -15.98 -11.11 -24.24
CA ALA A 478 -15.41 -9.79 -24.06
C ALA A 478 -15.06 -9.10 -25.38
N ILE A 479 -14.62 -9.86 -26.38
CA ILE A 479 -14.31 -9.34 -27.72
C ILE A 479 -15.60 -9.02 -28.49
N ASN A 480 -16.60 -9.88 -28.42
CA ASN A 480 -17.89 -9.62 -29.06
C ASN A 480 -18.53 -8.35 -28.51
N ARG A 481 -18.54 -8.16 -27.19
CA ARG A 481 -19.02 -6.92 -26.56
C ARG A 481 -18.28 -5.67 -27.02
N LEU A 482 -16.96 -5.77 -27.26
CA LEU A 482 -16.17 -4.66 -27.81
C LEU A 482 -16.58 -4.34 -29.24
N LYS A 483 -16.71 -5.37 -30.10
CA LYS A 483 -17.14 -5.22 -31.50
C LYS A 483 -18.54 -4.64 -31.62
N GLU A 484 -19.44 -4.99 -30.69
CA GLU A 484 -20.79 -4.45 -30.58
C GLU A 484 -20.86 -3.03 -29.98
N GLY A 485 -19.72 -2.45 -29.57
CA GLY A 485 -19.69 -1.13 -28.93
C GLY A 485 -20.30 -1.11 -27.52
N ARG A 486 -20.58 -2.27 -26.91
CA ARG A 486 -21.20 -2.41 -25.57
C ARG A 486 -20.18 -2.29 -24.44
N ILE A 487 -19.34 -1.26 -24.53
CA ILE A 487 -18.30 -0.94 -23.55
C ILE A 487 -18.46 0.50 -23.09
N TYR A 488 -18.39 0.69 -21.77
CA TYR A 488 -18.36 2.00 -21.17
C TYR A 488 -17.20 2.82 -21.72
N LYS A 489 -17.46 4.07 -22.15
CA LYS A 489 -16.46 4.99 -22.74
C LYS A 489 -15.14 5.05 -21.95
N ASN A 490 -15.21 4.98 -20.63
CA ASN A 490 -14.06 5.00 -19.73
C ASN A 490 -13.13 3.77 -19.82
N GLY A 491 -13.60 2.66 -20.38
CA GLY A 491 -12.76 1.49 -20.66
C GLY A 491 -11.65 1.81 -21.65
N PHE A 492 -11.87 2.76 -22.57
CA PHE A 492 -10.93 3.12 -23.61
C PHE A 492 -9.78 4.02 -23.14
N ILE A 493 -9.85 4.53 -21.91
CA ILE A 493 -8.83 5.44 -21.37
C ILE A 493 -7.48 4.72 -21.23
N ILE A 494 -6.43 5.34 -21.74
CA ILE A 494 -5.03 4.99 -21.57
C ILE A 494 -4.41 6.00 -20.61
N LEU A 495 -3.97 5.52 -19.45
CA LEU A 495 -3.34 6.38 -18.43
C LEU A 495 -1.84 6.56 -18.74
N VAL A 496 -1.44 7.80 -18.98
CA VAL A 496 -0.08 8.16 -19.41
C VAL A 496 0.53 9.17 -18.46
N THR A 497 1.50 8.75 -17.65
CA THR A 497 2.23 9.69 -16.76
C THR A 497 3.40 10.37 -17.45
N LYS A 498 3.48 11.71 -17.44
CA LYS A 498 4.71 12.42 -17.83
C LYS A 498 5.78 12.20 -16.76
N THR A 499 6.78 11.37 -17.03
CA THR A 499 7.77 10.98 -16.02
C THR A 499 9.01 11.88 -15.99
N LYS A 500 9.32 12.58 -17.09
CA LYS A 500 10.49 13.45 -17.24
C LYS A 500 10.20 14.56 -18.26
N GLU A 501 11.05 15.57 -18.27
CA GLU A 501 11.13 16.55 -19.35
C GLU A 501 11.76 15.93 -20.61
N PHE A 502 11.40 16.42 -21.80
CA PHE A 502 11.85 15.84 -23.07
C PHE A 502 13.36 15.97 -23.30
N ASN A 503 13.96 17.08 -22.87
CA ASN A 503 15.41 17.32 -22.92
C ASN A 503 16.22 16.34 -22.04
N LYS A 504 15.58 15.69 -21.07
CA LYS A 504 16.19 14.71 -20.14
C LYS A 504 15.82 13.26 -20.47
N ALA A 505 15.09 13.03 -21.55
CA ALA A 505 14.64 11.70 -21.95
C ALA A 505 15.66 11.06 -22.90
N VAL A 506 16.20 9.90 -22.51
CA VAL A 506 17.10 9.09 -23.35
C VAL A 506 16.23 8.05 -24.07
N GLY A 507 16.11 8.18 -25.40
CA GLY A 507 15.38 7.24 -26.27
C GLY A 507 13.90 7.57 -26.54
N GLY A 508 13.42 7.15 -27.72
CA GLY A 508 12.01 7.25 -28.13
C GLY A 508 11.19 6.07 -27.61
N SER A 509 10.56 6.23 -26.44
CA SER A 509 9.52 5.28 -26.03
C SER A 509 8.18 5.72 -26.62
N LYS A 510 7.32 4.78 -27.03
CA LYS A 510 5.94 5.06 -27.47
C LYS A 510 5.17 5.98 -26.51
N LYS A 511 5.45 5.83 -25.20
CA LYS A 511 4.89 6.68 -24.16
C LYS A 511 5.33 8.15 -24.28
N LEU A 512 6.62 8.37 -24.55
CA LEU A 512 7.18 9.71 -24.71
C LEU A 512 6.64 10.38 -25.97
N GLU A 513 6.54 9.63 -27.07
CA GLU A 513 5.98 10.10 -28.34
C GLU A 513 4.53 10.55 -28.16
N LEU A 514 3.71 9.73 -27.49
CA LEU A 514 2.32 10.08 -27.18
C LEU A 514 2.21 11.36 -26.35
N VAL A 515 3.07 11.54 -25.33
CA VAL A 515 3.07 12.79 -24.55
C VAL A 515 3.54 13.97 -25.40
N LYS A 516 4.52 13.80 -26.30
CA LYS A 516 4.95 14.88 -27.22
C LYS A 516 3.80 15.34 -28.12
N GLU A 517 3.06 14.40 -28.67
CA GLU A 517 1.91 14.69 -29.53
C GLU A 517 0.81 15.45 -28.77
N LEU A 518 0.50 15.01 -27.54
CA LEU A 518 -0.46 15.71 -26.68
C LEU A 518 0.04 17.10 -26.28
N GLU A 519 1.34 17.29 -26.05
CA GLU A 519 1.90 18.62 -25.71
C GLU A 519 1.92 19.58 -26.88
N LYS A 520 2.05 19.07 -28.12
CA LYS A 520 1.87 19.89 -29.32
C LYS A 520 0.45 20.44 -29.42
N LYS A 521 -0.56 19.64 -29.04
CA LYS A 521 -1.98 20.04 -29.14
C LYS A 521 -2.47 20.86 -27.94
N TYR A 522 -2.13 20.46 -26.71
CA TYR A 522 -2.72 21.01 -25.48
C TYR A 522 -1.74 21.80 -24.60
N GLY A 523 -0.50 21.97 -25.05
CA GLY A 523 0.56 22.61 -24.28
C GLY A 523 1.23 21.68 -23.26
N THR A 524 2.22 22.21 -22.55
CA THR A 524 3.12 21.42 -21.69
C THR A 524 2.45 20.89 -20.42
N TYR A 525 2.61 19.59 -20.13
CA TYR A 525 2.19 19.01 -18.85
C TYR A 525 3.30 19.09 -17.79
N LYS A 526 2.92 19.11 -16.51
CA LYS A 526 3.87 19.02 -15.40
C LYS A 526 4.41 17.59 -15.25
N VAL A 527 5.68 17.44 -14.86
CA VAL A 527 6.25 16.13 -14.50
C VAL A 527 5.48 15.54 -13.32
N GLY A 528 5.08 14.27 -13.46
CA GLY A 528 4.23 13.55 -12.52
C GLY A 528 2.74 13.57 -12.88
N LYS A 529 2.29 14.45 -13.79
CA LYS A 529 0.88 14.47 -14.24
C LYS A 529 0.54 13.17 -14.94
N VAL A 530 -0.57 12.57 -14.53
CA VAL A 530 -1.25 11.48 -15.25
C VAL A 530 -2.22 12.12 -16.22
N ILE A 531 -2.06 11.78 -17.50
CA ILE A 531 -2.88 12.24 -18.62
C ILE A 531 -3.84 11.11 -18.98
N GLN A 532 -5.11 11.44 -19.21
CA GLN A 532 -6.15 10.47 -19.57
C GLN A 532 -6.37 10.52 -21.07
N VAL A 533 -5.82 9.55 -21.78
CA VAL A 533 -5.77 9.58 -23.24
C VAL A 533 -6.78 8.62 -23.83
N VAL A 534 -7.50 9.03 -24.87
CA VAL A 534 -8.22 8.12 -25.77
C VAL A 534 -7.66 8.23 -27.17
N ILE A 535 -7.66 7.12 -27.91
CA ILE A 535 -7.24 7.08 -29.30
C ILE A 535 -8.47 7.25 -30.18
N THR A 536 -8.46 8.30 -31.01
CA THR A 536 -9.47 8.56 -32.03
C THR A 536 -8.97 8.05 -33.39
N LYS A 537 -9.75 8.22 -34.46
CA LYS A 537 -9.33 7.80 -35.81
C LYS A 537 -8.11 8.58 -36.31
N ASP A 538 -8.00 9.83 -35.88
CA ASP A 538 -7.03 10.77 -36.44
C ASP A 538 -5.86 10.99 -35.49
N VAL A 539 -6.15 11.24 -34.20
CA VAL A 539 -5.16 11.65 -33.19
C VAL A 539 -5.52 11.18 -31.77
N PRO A 540 -4.55 11.00 -30.88
CA PRO A 540 -4.79 10.85 -29.45
C PRO A 540 -5.33 12.15 -28.82
N VAL A 541 -6.28 12.00 -27.89
CA VAL A 541 -6.94 13.12 -27.22
C VAL A 541 -6.81 13.00 -25.70
N ASP A 542 -6.46 14.11 -25.03
CA ASP A 542 -6.60 14.24 -23.58
C ASP A 542 -8.07 14.57 -23.26
N ILE A 543 -8.77 13.62 -22.66
CA ILE A 543 -10.21 13.76 -22.37
C ILE A 543 -10.50 14.80 -21.28
N GLU A 544 -9.49 15.24 -20.52
CA GLU A 544 -9.65 16.36 -19.59
C GLU A 544 -9.68 17.71 -20.32
N LYS A 545 -9.22 17.76 -21.58
CA LYS A 545 -9.13 18.97 -22.39
C LYS A 545 -10.19 19.06 -23.47
N GLU A 546 -10.59 17.92 -24.03
CA GLU A 546 -11.48 17.86 -25.18
C GLU A 546 -12.28 16.55 -25.20
N PRO A 547 -13.59 16.58 -25.48
CA PRO A 547 -14.36 15.37 -25.70
C PRO A 547 -13.90 14.66 -26.98
N ALA A 548 -13.93 13.32 -26.99
CA ALA A 548 -13.46 12.55 -28.13
C ALA A 548 -14.30 11.30 -28.43
N PHE A 549 -14.38 10.98 -29.72
CA PHE A 549 -14.94 9.73 -30.21
C PHE A 549 -13.83 8.70 -30.39
N VAL A 550 -14.01 7.53 -29.78
CA VAL A 550 -13.01 6.47 -29.76
C VAL A 550 -12.92 5.74 -31.10
N ASP A 551 -11.72 5.38 -31.52
CA ASP A 551 -11.55 4.43 -32.63
C ASP A 551 -11.70 2.99 -32.14
N LEU A 552 -12.90 2.44 -32.26
CA LEU A 552 -13.18 1.05 -31.88
C LEU A 552 -12.29 0.03 -32.61
N LYS A 553 -11.81 0.35 -33.83
CA LYS A 553 -10.91 -0.52 -34.58
C LYS A 553 -9.56 -0.63 -33.88
N TYR A 554 -8.99 0.50 -33.44
CA TYR A 554 -7.77 0.52 -32.64
C TYR A 554 -7.87 -0.39 -31.41
N TYR A 555 -8.93 -0.22 -30.59
CA TYR A 555 -9.08 -0.99 -29.35
C TYR A 555 -9.40 -2.47 -29.59
N THR A 556 -10.11 -2.78 -30.68
CA THR A 556 -10.32 -4.18 -31.10
C THR A 556 -8.99 -4.83 -31.47
N ASN A 557 -8.13 -4.15 -32.22
CA ASN A 557 -6.79 -4.65 -32.53
C ASN A 557 -5.91 -4.76 -31.27
N GLU A 558 -6.00 -3.80 -30.35
CA GLU A 558 -5.30 -3.84 -29.06
C GLU A 558 -5.64 -5.12 -28.28
N ILE A 559 -6.93 -5.42 -28.11
CA ILE A 559 -7.35 -6.60 -27.35
C ILE A 559 -7.05 -7.91 -28.08
N GLU A 560 -7.19 -7.96 -29.41
CA GLU A 560 -6.89 -9.14 -30.22
C GLU A 560 -5.40 -9.49 -30.16
N ASN A 561 -4.52 -8.48 -30.18
CA ASN A 561 -3.07 -8.67 -30.01
C ASN A 561 -2.74 -9.26 -28.63
N VAL A 562 -3.37 -8.75 -27.57
CA VAL A 562 -3.18 -9.26 -26.20
C VAL A 562 -3.75 -10.67 -26.06
N LYS A 563 -4.94 -10.93 -26.64
CA LYS A 563 -5.57 -12.24 -26.70
C LYS A 563 -4.66 -13.28 -27.35
N ASN A 564 -4.16 -12.99 -28.55
CA ASN A 564 -3.30 -13.92 -29.30
C ASN A 564 -2.04 -14.27 -28.52
N ARG A 565 -1.44 -13.28 -27.83
CA ARG A 565 -0.31 -13.53 -26.93
C ARG A 565 -0.69 -14.42 -25.75
N ILE A 566 -1.80 -14.16 -25.08
CA ILE A 566 -2.26 -14.99 -23.94
C ILE A 566 -2.50 -16.43 -24.40
N ILE A 567 -3.22 -16.62 -25.51
CA ILE A 567 -3.55 -17.94 -26.05
C ILE A 567 -2.27 -18.73 -26.38
N LYS A 568 -1.35 -18.09 -27.11
CA LYS A 568 -0.06 -18.68 -27.49
C LYS A 568 0.82 -18.98 -26.27
N ASP A 569 1.05 -17.97 -25.43
CA ASP A 569 2.00 -18.05 -24.32
C ASP A 569 1.52 -18.96 -23.19
N LEU A 570 0.20 -19.13 -23.02
CA LEU A 570 -0.39 -20.01 -22.00
C LEU A 570 -0.92 -21.34 -22.57
N ASN A 571 -0.67 -21.61 -23.85
CA ASN A 571 -1.08 -22.83 -24.54
C ASN A 571 -2.58 -23.16 -24.35
N LEU A 572 -3.44 -22.19 -24.67
CA LEU A 572 -4.90 -22.32 -24.52
C LEU A 572 -5.58 -22.99 -25.72
N GLU A 573 -4.85 -23.22 -26.82
CA GLU A 573 -5.40 -23.74 -28.10
C GLU A 573 -5.76 -25.22 -28.03
N GLN A 574 -5.12 -26.00 -27.15
CA GLN A 574 -5.22 -27.47 -27.13
C GLN A 574 -6.53 -28.02 -26.52
N GLU A 575 -7.39 -27.18 -25.94
CA GLU A 575 -8.64 -27.63 -25.27
C GLU A 575 -9.93 -27.11 -25.94
N THR A 576 -9.84 -26.39 -27.07
CA THR A 576 -11.02 -25.85 -27.77
C THR A 576 -11.71 -26.81 -28.74
N LEU A 577 -11.35 -28.10 -28.71
CA LEU A 577 -11.89 -29.16 -29.59
C LEU A 577 -12.79 -30.15 -28.83
N PHE A 578 -13.67 -29.71 -27.93
CA PHE A 578 -14.83 -30.50 -27.46
C PHE A 578 -15.99 -29.60 -27.00
#